data_AF-A0A9P5KWL9-F1
#
_entry.id   AF-A0A9P5KWL9-F1
#
_cell.length_a   1.000
_cell.length_b   1.000
_cell.length_c   1.000
_cell.angle_alpha   90.00
_cell.angle_beta   90.00
_cell.angle_gamma   90.00
#
_symmetry.space_group_name_H-M   'P 1'
#
loop_
_entity.id
_entity.type
_entity.pdbx_description
1 polymer ?
#
loop_
_entity_poly.entity_id
_entity_poly.type
_entity_poly.pdbx_seq_one_letter_code
_entity_poly.pdbx_strand_id
1 'polypeptide(L)'
;MSSSITSLWTDLVETLLPTVAYADDEEEVEEVEEVEEEEEEEDEDDDDEDEPEDPNPALREQAAEGVCHSFKHHFEECVERVTAAQEEPDYAEREYKEDCVEEFFHLEHCINDQTAGSLFKLLK
;
A
#
# COMPACT_ATOMS: atom_id res chain seq x y z
N MET A 1 40.69 -30.28 10.03
CA MET A 1 39.32 -30.15 9.50
C MET A 1 38.61 -28.96 10.17
N SER A 2 39.24 -27.77 10.19
CA SER A 2 38.68 -26.59 10.88
C SER A 2 38.44 -25.40 9.94
N SER A 3 38.89 -25.47 8.67
CA SER A 3 38.73 -24.38 7.69
C SER A 3 37.36 -24.31 7.03
N SER A 4 36.51 -25.33 7.16
CA SER A 4 35.21 -25.37 6.47
C SER A 4 34.10 -24.62 7.19
N ILE A 5 34.25 -24.38 8.50
CA ILE A 5 33.20 -23.75 9.32
C ILE A 5 33.32 -22.22 9.28
N THR A 6 34.54 -21.72 9.07
CA THR A 6 34.83 -20.28 9.02
C THR A 6 34.43 -19.63 7.69
N SER A 7 34.45 -20.37 6.57
CA SER A 7 33.99 -19.80 5.28
C SER A 7 32.47 -19.66 5.22
N LEU A 8 31.74 -20.60 5.82
CA LEU A 8 30.26 -20.56 5.83
C LEU A 8 29.72 -19.36 6.62
N TRP A 9 30.47 -18.89 7.63
CA TRP A 9 30.11 -17.68 8.38
C TRP A 9 30.41 -16.41 7.60
N THR A 10 31.50 -16.34 6.85
CA THR A 10 31.82 -15.16 6.03
C THR A 10 30.83 -15.00 4.88
N ASP A 11 30.48 -16.10 4.22
CA ASP A 11 29.52 -16.09 3.10
C ASP A 11 28.11 -15.69 3.57
N LEU A 12 27.72 -16.11 4.79
CA LEU A 12 26.44 -15.72 5.38
C LEU A 12 26.40 -14.22 5.73
N VAL A 13 27.50 -13.68 6.29
CA VAL A 13 27.58 -12.25 6.66
C VAL A 13 27.59 -11.35 5.43
N GLU A 14 28.27 -11.75 4.34
CA GLU A 14 28.25 -10.99 3.08
C GLU A 14 26.89 -11.04 2.37
N THR A 15 26.14 -12.13 2.52
CA THR A 15 24.81 -12.26 1.89
C THR A 15 23.71 -11.54 2.69
N LEU A 16 23.86 -11.46 4.03
CA LEU A 16 22.88 -10.80 4.90
C LEU A 16 23.09 -9.29 5.03
N LEU A 17 24.27 -8.78 4.69
CA LEU A 17 24.58 -7.35 4.69
C LEU A 17 24.86 -6.89 3.25
N PRO A 18 23.82 -6.63 2.45
CA PRO A 18 23.97 -5.85 1.23
C PRO A 18 24.75 -4.58 1.58
N THR A 19 25.75 -4.23 0.78
CA THR A 19 26.63 -3.08 1.00
C THR A 19 25.82 -1.82 1.30
N VAL A 20 25.68 -1.49 2.58
CA VAL A 20 25.07 -0.24 3.05
C VAL A 20 25.96 0.89 2.56
N ALA A 21 25.43 1.70 1.64
CA ALA A 21 25.99 3.00 1.35
C ALA A 21 25.95 3.81 2.65
N TYR A 22 27.13 4.16 3.17
CA TYR A 22 27.29 5.08 4.29
C TYR A 22 26.73 6.45 3.85
N ALA A 23 25.56 6.82 4.34
CA ALA A 23 25.18 8.22 4.43
C ALA A 23 25.90 8.78 5.67
N ASP A 24 26.76 9.76 5.44
CA ASP A 24 27.53 10.47 6.47
C ASP A 24 26.55 11.37 7.22
N ASP A 25 26.25 11.02 8.47
CA ASP A 25 25.36 11.75 9.37
C ASP A 25 26.25 12.45 10.41
N GLU A 26 26.61 13.70 10.12
CA GLU A 26 27.33 14.58 11.04
C GLU A 26 26.52 15.87 11.29
N GLU A 27 26.04 15.97 12.54
CA GLU A 27 25.89 17.16 13.38
C GLU A 27 24.53 17.90 13.53
N GLU A 28 24.12 17.87 14.82
CA GLU A 28 23.55 18.92 15.68
C GLU A 28 22.04 19.25 15.64
N VAL A 29 21.48 19.08 16.85
CA VAL A 29 20.18 19.54 17.34
C VAL A 29 20.30 21.02 17.71
N GLU A 30 19.44 21.89 17.18
CA GLU A 30 18.95 23.05 17.92
C GLU A 30 17.56 23.50 17.42
N GLU A 31 16.64 23.67 18.38
CA GLU A 31 15.27 24.16 18.24
C GLU A 31 15.25 25.63 17.77
N VAL A 32 14.33 26.00 16.88
CA VAL A 32 13.75 27.37 16.82
C VAL A 32 12.26 27.30 16.42
N GLU A 33 11.47 28.03 17.21
CA GLU A 33 10.02 28.31 17.18
C GLU A 33 9.41 28.84 15.86
N GLU A 34 8.09 28.63 15.80
CA GLU A 34 7.01 29.23 14.98
C GLU A 34 7.29 30.55 14.26
N VAL A 35 6.88 30.64 12.98
CA VAL A 35 6.16 31.79 12.39
C VAL A 35 5.17 31.31 11.31
N GLU A 36 3.95 31.84 11.40
CA GLU A 36 2.74 31.69 10.59
C GLU A 36 2.74 32.57 9.31
N GLU A 37 1.76 32.36 8.43
CA GLU A 37 1.32 33.20 7.26
C GLU A 37 2.24 33.20 6.02
N GLU A 38 1.79 33.23 4.76
CA GLU A 38 0.51 33.17 4.02
C GLU A 38 0.90 33.11 2.52
N GLU A 39 -0.03 32.65 1.67
CA GLU A 39 -0.11 32.87 0.20
C GLU A 39 1.06 32.48 -0.72
N GLU A 40 0.78 31.59 -1.68
CA GLU A 40 0.61 32.03 -3.08
C GLU A 40 -0.11 30.94 -3.87
N GLU A 41 -1.22 31.35 -4.49
CA GLU A 41 -1.92 30.59 -5.51
C GLU A 41 -1.07 30.51 -6.76
N GLU A 42 -0.66 29.30 -7.13
CA GLU A 42 -0.30 28.92 -8.48
C GLU A 42 -0.65 27.43 -8.61
N ASP A 43 -1.85 27.15 -9.10
CA ASP A 43 -2.04 25.93 -9.89
C ASP A 43 -2.48 26.37 -11.29
N GLU A 44 -1.45 26.75 -12.04
CA GLU A 44 -1.48 26.85 -13.48
C GLU A 44 -1.77 25.47 -14.08
N ASP A 45 -2.54 25.49 -15.17
CA ASP A 45 -2.56 24.46 -16.23
C ASP A 45 -3.59 23.33 -16.14
N ASP A 46 -4.82 23.71 -16.50
CA ASP A 46 -5.86 22.87 -17.12
C ASP A 46 -5.42 22.43 -18.54
N ASP A 47 -4.32 21.67 -18.66
CA ASP A 47 -3.78 21.09 -19.92
C ASP A 47 -3.78 19.54 -19.89
N ASP A 48 -4.67 18.93 -19.09
CA ASP A 48 -4.81 17.48 -18.92
C ASP A 48 -6.03 16.87 -19.66
N GLU A 49 -6.69 17.63 -20.55
CA GLU A 49 -7.91 17.15 -21.26
C GLU A 49 -7.64 16.13 -22.40
N ASP A 50 -6.37 15.82 -22.73
CA ASP A 50 -6.02 14.94 -23.86
C ASP A 50 -5.27 13.63 -23.46
N GLU A 51 -5.05 13.34 -22.17
CA GLU A 51 -4.47 12.05 -21.76
C GLU A 51 -5.56 10.95 -21.73
N PRO A 52 -5.35 9.78 -22.37
CA PRO A 52 -6.30 8.67 -22.27
C PRO A 52 -6.42 8.19 -20.81
N GLU A 53 -7.64 8.18 -20.28
CA GLU A 53 -7.95 7.68 -18.94
C GLU A 53 -7.39 6.25 -18.70
N ASP A 54 -6.85 5.99 -17.51
CA ASP A 54 -6.35 4.66 -17.14
C ASP A 54 -7.49 3.63 -17.30
N PRO A 55 -7.34 2.59 -18.13
CA PRO A 55 -8.37 1.57 -18.27
C PRO A 55 -8.50 0.65 -17.05
N ASN A 56 -7.56 0.68 -16.09
CA ASN A 56 -7.53 -0.23 -14.95
C ASN A 56 -8.74 -0.07 -13.99
N PRO A 57 -9.11 1.15 -13.52
CA PRO A 57 -10.25 1.31 -12.61
C PRO A 57 -11.55 0.78 -13.21
N ALA A 58 -11.84 1.09 -14.47
CA ALA A 58 -13.03 0.62 -15.17
C ALA A 58 -13.08 -0.92 -15.28
N LEU A 59 -11.95 -1.57 -15.58
CA LEU A 59 -11.85 -3.03 -15.62
C LEU A 59 -12.08 -3.66 -14.23
N ARG A 60 -11.51 -3.05 -13.19
CA ARG A 60 -11.63 -3.54 -11.81
C ARG A 60 -13.05 -3.39 -11.28
N GLU A 61 -13.70 -2.27 -11.55
CA GLU A 61 -15.09 -2.03 -11.18
C GLU A 61 -16.03 -3.03 -11.88
N GLN A 62 -15.86 -3.22 -13.19
CA GLN A 62 -16.63 -4.21 -13.93
C GLN A 62 -16.45 -5.63 -13.35
N ALA A 63 -15.22 -6.02 -12.98
CA ALA A 63 -14.97 -7.31 -12.35
C ALA A 63 -15.63 -7.42 -10.97
N ALA A 64 -15.54 -6.35 -10.17
CA ALA A 64 -16.10 -6.26 -8.82
C ALA A 64 -17.63 -6.32 -8.80
N GLU A 65 -18.31 -5.66 -9.75
CA GLU A 65 -19.77 -5.69 -9.89
C GLU A 65 -20.28 -6.96 -10.58
N GLY A 66 -19.42 -7.61 -11.38
CA GLY A 66 -19.73 -8.83 -12.12
C GLY A 66 -19.38 -10.10 -11.35
N VAL A 67 -18.37 -10.81 -11.83
CA VAL A 67 -17.99 -12.15 -11.35
C VAL A 67 -17.55 -12.13 -9.88
N CYS A 68 -16.96 -11.04 -9.41
CA CYS A 68 -16.42 -10.91 -8.06
C CYS A 68 -17.40 -10.29 -7.05
N HIS A 69 -18.68 -10.10 -7.42
CA HIS A 69 -19.69 -9.45 -6.57
C HIS A 69 -19.82 -10.08 -5.18
N SER A 70 -19.75 -11.41 -5.06
CA SER A 70 -19.86 -12.06 -3.75
C SER A 70 -18.72 -11.69 -2.82
N PHE A 71 -17.49 -11.58 -3.35
CA PHE A 71 -16.33 -11.18 -2.55
C PHE A 71 -16.42 -9.70 -2.17
N LYS A 72 -16.94 -8.85 -3.07
CA LYS A 72 -17.22 -7.44 -2.78
C LYS A 72 -18.20 -7.30 -1.63
N HIS A 73 -19.31 -8.04 -1.66
CA HIS A 73 -20.29 -8.04 -0.57
C HIS A 73 -19.68 -8.45 0.77
N HIS A 74 -18.84 -9.51 0.81
CA HIS A 74 -18.19 -9.92 2.07
C HIS A 74 -17.21 -8.88 2.60
N PHE A 75 -16.47 -8.23 1.70
CA PHE A 75 -15.59 -7.13 2.08
C PHE A 75 -16.38 -5.94 2.65
N GLU A 76 -17.46 -5.52 1.99
CA GLU A 76 -18.35 -4.45 2.47
C GLU A 76 -18.98 -4.79 3.83
N GLU A 77 -19.44 -6.03 4.02
CA GLU A 77 -19.97 -6.51 5.31
C GLU A 77 -18.91 -6.50 6.42
N CYS A 78 -17.65 -6.85 6.11
CA CYS A 78 -16.54 -6.71 7.06
C CYS A 78 -16.29 -5.24 7.40
N VAL A 79 -16.23 -4.35 6.40
CA VAL A 79 -16.00 -2.92 6.61
C VAL A 79 -17.10 -2.31 7.48
N GLU A 80 -18.36 -2.64 7.24
CA GLU A 80 -19.47 -2.20 8.08
C GLU A 80 -19.30 -2.64 9.54
N ARG A 81 -18.94 -3.91 9.77
CA ARG A 81 -18.72 -4.47 11.11
C ARG A 81 -17.53 -3.81 11.82
N VAL A 82 -16.40 -3.68 11.14
CA VAL A 82 -15.19 -3.06 11.70
C VAL A 82 -15.42 -1.58 11.99
N THR A 83 -16.11 -0.86 11.11
CA THR A 83 -16.46 0.54 11.33
C THR A 83 -17.39 0.69 12.54
N ALA A 84 -18.41 -0.15 12.67
CA ALA A 84 -19.28 -0.16 13.84
C ALA A 84 -18.50 -0.47 15.14
N ALA A 85 -17.53 -1.39 15.08
CA ALA A 85 -16.68 -1.72 16.21
C ALA A 85 -15.75 -0.54 16.62
N GLN A 86 -15.34 0.29 15.66
CA GLN A 86 -14.49 1.47 15.89
C GLN A 86 -15.22 2.60 16.62
N GLU A 87 -16.55 2.67 16.51
CA GLU A 87 -17.38 3.68 17.20
C GLU A 87 -17.58 3.38 18.69
N GLU A 88 -17.18 2.19 19.15
CA GLU A 88 -17.33 1.80 20.54
C GLU A 88 -16.34 2.55 21.47
N PRO A 89 -16.78 3.00 22.65
CA PRO A 89 -16.00 3.92 23.50
C PRO A 89 -14.69 3.32 24.02
N ASP A 90 -14.60 2.00 24.12
CA ASP A 90 -13.43 1.25 24.56
C ASP A 90 -12.61 0.67 23.40
N TYR A 91 -12.95 0.98 22.13
CA TYR A 91 -12.27 0.41 20.96
C TYR A 91 -10.75 0.59 21.02
N ALA A 92 -10.28 1.75 21.46
CA ALA A 92 -8.86 2.05 21.59
C ALA A 92 -8.12 1.04 22.49
N GLU A 93 -8.76 0.60 23.56
CA GLU A 93 -8.23 -0.29 24.60
C GLU A 93 -8.43 -1.78 24.28
N ARG A 94 -9.16 -2.11 23.21
CA ARG A 94 -9.39 -3.50 22.81
C ARG A 94 -8.10 -4.19 22.37
N GLU A 95 -7.85 -5.35 22.97
CA GLU A 95 -6.72 -6.24 22.66
C GLU A 95 -6.81 -6.80 21.24
N TYR A 96 -8.03 -7.11 20.79
CA TYR A 96 -8.30 -7.66 19.46
C TYR A 96 -9.14 -6.67 18.66
N LYS A 97 -8.52 -6.12 17.61
CA LYS A 97 -9.17 -5.29 16.61
C LYS A 97 -9.26 -6.12 15.34
N GLU A 98 -10.49 -6.35 14.91
CA GLU A 98 -10.74 -7.02 13.63
C GLU A 98 -10.27 -6.12 12.48
N ASP A 99 -9.69 -6.74 11.46
CA ASP A 99 -9.36 -6.11 10.18
C ASP A 99 -10.09 -6.85 9.04
N CYS A 100 -10.10 -6.24 7.85
CA CYS A 100 -10.73 -6.80 6.65
C CYS A 100 -9.70 -7.21 5.59
N VAL A 101 -8.48 -7.53 5.99
CA VAL A 101 -7.39 -7.85 5.04
C VAL A 101 -7.70 -9.14 4.31
N GLU A 102 -8.30 -10.13 4.98
CA GLU A 102 -8.66 -11.40 4.35
C GLU A 102 -9.74 -11.22 3.26
N GLU A 103 -10.83 -10.52 3.55
CA GLU A 103 -11.90 -10.24 2.60
C GLU A 103 -11.42 -9.36 1.45
N PHE A 104 -10.57 -8.38 1.74
CA PHE A 104 -9.91 -7.56 0.72
C PHE A 104 -9.07 -8.44 -0.22
N PHE A 105 -8.29 -9.38 0.32
CA PHE A 105 -7.46 -10.28 -0.49
C PHE A 105 -8.31 -11.22 -1.36
N HIS A 106 -9.45 -11.70 -0.87
CA HIS A 106 -10.37 -12.50 -1.69
C HIS A 106 -10.97 -11.69 -2.84
N LEU A 107 -11.39 -10.45 -2.59
CA LEU A 107 -11.89 -9.54 -3.63
C LEU A 107 -10.80 -9.24 -4.66
N GLU A 108 -9.62 -8.85 -4.18
CA GLU A 108 -8.49 -8.45 -5.01
C GLU A 108 -7.96 -9.59 -5.85
N HIS A 109 -7.88 -10.79 -5.28
CA HIS A 109 -7.46 -11.99 -5.99
C HIS A 109 -8.43 -12.30 -7.15
N CYS A 110 -9.74 -12.23 -6.90
CA CYS A 110 -10.73 -12.43 -7.94
C CYS A 110 -10.63 -11.36 -9.05
N ILE A 111 -10.51 -10.08 -8.67
CA ILE A 111 -10.38 -8.97 -9.64
C ILE A 111 -9.14 -9.18 -10.52
N ASN A 112 -7.99 -9.48 -9.92
CA ASN A 112 -6.75 -9.68 -10.66
C ASN A 112 -6.82 -10.87 -11.62
N ASP A 113 -7.47 -11.96 -11.24
CA ASP A 113 -7.71 -13.10 -12.13
C ASP A 113 -8.56 -12.71 -13.35
N GLN A 114 -9.46 -11.72 -13.23
CA GLN A 114 -10.26 -11.22 -14.35
C GLN A 114 -9.53 -10.19 -15.22
N THR A 115 -8.72 -9.31 -14.63
CA THR A 115 -8.16 -8.13 -15.33
C THR A 115 -6.73 -8.32 -15.83
N ALA A 116 -5.93 -9.20 -15.23
CA ALA A 116 -4.51 -9.36 -15.56
C ALA A 116 -4.29 -9.73 -17.05
N GLY A 117 -5.21 -10.48 -17.65
CA GLY A 117 -5.13 -10.89 -19.05
C GLY A 117 -5.62 -9.84 -20.07
N SER A 118 -6.26 -8.76 -19.63
CA SER A 118 -6.86 -7.74 -20.51
C SER A 118 -6.19 -6.38 -20.39
N LEU A 119 -5.74 -5.98 -19.19
CA LEU A 119 -5.22 -4.64 -18.92
C LEU A 119 -4.13 -4.19 -19.90
N PHE A 120 -3.07 -4.99 -20.07
CA PHE A 120 -1.93 -4.65 -20.93
C PHE A 120 -2.25 -4.61 -22.43
N LYS A 121 -3.44 -5.07 -22.85
CA LYS A 121 -3.90 -4.93 -24.24
C LYS A 121 -4.48 -3.54 -24.52
N LEU A 122 -4.84 -2.81 -23.46
CA LEU A 122 -5.45 -1.48 -23.52
C LEU A 122 -4.43 -0.36 -23.33
N LEU A 123 -3.26 -0.67 -22.75
CA LEU A 123 -2.16 0.27 -22.57
C LEU A 123 -1.37 0.44 -23.88
N LYS A 124 -0.90 1.68 -24.15
CA LYS A 124 -0.37 2.11 -25.46
C LYS A 124 1.16 2.17 -25.53
#